data_AF-A0A0F5PL10-F1
#
_entry.id   AF-A0A0F5PL10-F1
#
_cell.length_a   1.000
_cell.length_b   1.000
_cell.length_c   1.000
_cell.angle_alpha   90.00
_cell.angle_beta   90.00
_cell.angle_gamma   90.00
#
_symmetry.space_group_name_H-M   'P 1'
#
loop_
_entity.id
_entity.type
_entity.pdbx_description
1 polymer ?
#
loop_
_entity_poly.entity_id
_entity_poly.type
_entity_poly.pdbx_seq_one_letter_code
_entity_poly.pdbx_strand_id
1 'polypeptide(L)' 'MGKIGNNLYFCRDCNCEIKIKKCTAVVSMYDAEGCVTKRFKVCYNA' A
#
# COMPACT_ATOMS: atom_id res chain seq x y z
N MET A 1 4.11 10.56 -2.44
CA MET A 1 2.98 9.70 -2.03
C MET A 1 1.67 10.35 -2.43
N GLY A 2 0.84 9.72 -3.25
CA GLY A 2 -0.44 10.25 -3.71
C GLY A 2 -1.62 9.43 -3.17
N LYS A 3 -2.72 10.09 -2.81
CA LYS A 3 -3.98 9.43 -2.41
C LYS A 3 -4.78 9.11 -3.67
N ILE A 4 -5.09 7.83 -3.90
CA ILE A 4 -5.87 7.35 -5.04
C ILE A 4 -7.21 6.84 -4.51
N GLY A 5 -8.19 7.73 -4.32
CA GLY A 5 -9.48 7.36 -3.73
C GLY A 5 -9.44 7.30 -2.20
N ASN A 6 -10.50 6.76 -1.58
CA ASN A 6 -10.80 7.12 -0.18
C ASN A 6 -9.80 6.56 0.85
N ASN A 7 -9.32 5.32 0.65
CA ASN A 7 -8.45 4.61 1.59
C ASN A 7 -7.24 3.94 0.91
N LEU A 8 -6.87 4.38 -0.29
CA LEU A 8 -5.79 3.79 -1.07
C LEU A 8 -4.76 4.87 -1.36
N TYR A 9 -3.50 4.52 -1.16
CA TYR A 9 -2.35 5.41 -1.28
C TYR A 9 -1.33 4.72 -2.16
N PHE A 10 -0.66 5.49 -3.02
CA PHE A 10 0.39 4.99 -3.87
C PHE A 10 1.66 5.82 -3.68
N CYS A 11 2.77 5.15 -3.42
CA CYS A 11 4.09 5.76 -3.39
C CYS A 11 4.86 5.36 -4.64
N ARG A 12 5.13 6.34 -5.52
CA ARG A 12 5.96 6.14 -6.72
C ARG A 12 7.42 5.87 -6.35
N ASP A 13 7.94 6.58 -5.35
CA ASP A 13 9.35 6.44 -4.94
C ASP A 13 9.66 5.05 -4.38
N CYS A 14 8.68 4.44 -3.70
CA CYS A 14 8.81 3.09 -3.14
C CYS A 14 8.15 2.00 -3.99
N ASN A 15 7.56 2.37 -5.15
CA ASN A 15 6.67 1.52 -5.95
C ASN A 15 5.74 0.66 -5.09
N CYS A 16 4.97 1.28 -4.20
CA CYS A 16 4.10 0.56 -3.28
C CYS A 16 2.69 1.14 -3.19
N GLU A 17 1.72 0.26 -3.00
CA GLU A 17 0.33 0.58 -2.74
C GLU A 17 -0.01 0.26 -1.29
N ILE A 18 -0.67 1.18 -0.61
CA ILE A 18 -1.12 1.03 0.77
C ILE A 18 -2.63 1.19 0.79
N LYS A 19 -3.33 0.14 1.21
CA LYS A 19 -4.79 0.13 1.38
C LYS A 19 -5.14 0.08 2.85
N ILE A 20 -5.72 1.15 3.38
CA ILE A 20 -6.16 1.25 4.77
C ILE A 20 -7.58 0.70 4.90
N LYS A 21 -7.83 -0.10 5.94
CA LYS A 21 -9.14 -0.63 6.30
C LYS A 21 -9.25 -0.75 7.81
N LYS A 22 -10.03 0.16 8.43
CA LYS A 22 -10.16 0.27 9.89
C LYS A 22 -8.76 0.31 10.52
N CYS A 23 -8.46 -0.57 11.47
CA CYS A 23 -7.20 -0.67 12.21
C CYS A 23 -6.12 -1.49 11.48
N THR A 24 -6.23 -1.62 10.15
CA THR A 24 -5.30 -2.43 9.34
C THR A 24 -4.90 -1.70 8.07
N ALA A 25 -3.67 -1.89 7.64
CA ALA A 25 -3.16 -1.46 6.34
C ALA A 25 -2.61 -2.66 5.59
N VAL A 26 -2.96 -2.81 4.32
CA VAL A 26 -2.35 -3.79 3.41
C VAL A 26 -1.35 -3.05 2.55
N VAL A 27 -0.10 -3.50 2.54
CA VAL A 27 0.98 -2.95 1.73
C VAL A 27 1.32 -3.95 0.64
N SER A 28 1.26 -3.50 -0.62
CA SER A 28 1.70 -4.23 -1.81
C SER A 28 2.91 -3.50 -2.39
N MET A 29 4.04 -4.18 -2.55
CA MET A 29 5.23 -3.66 -3.21
C MET A 29 5.29 -4.18 -4.64
N TYR A 30 5.65 -3.32 -5.56
CA TYR A 30 5.75 -3.60 -6.98
C TYR A 30 7.21 -3.46 -7.43
N ASP A 31 7.62 -4.30 -8.38
CA ASP A 31 8.85 -4.07 -9.13
C ASP A 31 8.67 -3.01 -10.23
N ALA A 32 9.71 -2.79 -11.03
CA ALA A 32 9.71 -1.82 -12.12
C ALA A 32 8.75 -2.20 -13.27
N GLU A 33 8.34 -3.47 -13.36
CA GLU A 33 7.39 -3.97 -14.38
C GLU A 33 5.94 -3.88 -13.89
N GLY A 34 5.72 -3.49 -12.63
CA GLY A 34 4.39 -3.41 -12.02
C GLY A 34 3.88 -4.75 -11.48
N CYS A 35 4.75 -5.74 -11.31
CA CYS A 35 4.42 -7.02 -10.70
C CYS A 35 4.56 -6.95 -9.17
N VAL A 36 3.64 -7.58 -8.43
CA VAL A 36 3.67 -7.58 -6.96
C VAL A 36 4.78 -8.51 -6.49
N THR A 37 5.80 -7.96 -5.85
CA THR A 37 6.93 -8.72 -5.29
C THR A 37 6.67 -9.14 -3.85
N LYS A 38 5.98 -8.30 -3.08
CA LYS A 38 5.70 -8.56 -1.66
C LYS A 38 4.37 -7.97 -1.25
N ARG A 39 3.63 -8.72 -0.43
CA ARG A 39 2.38 -8.26 0.16
C ARG A 39 2.31 -8.62 1.63
N PHE A 40 2.02 -7.65 2.47
CA PHE A 40 1.87 -7.89 3.91
C PHE A 40 0.81 -6.97 4.53
N LYS A 41 0.32 -7.40 5.70
CA LYS A 41 -0.69 -6.70 6.47
C LYS A 41 -0.05 -6.14 7.72
N VAL A 42 -0.26 -4.85 7.96
CA VAL A 42 0.10 -4.17 9.19
C VAL A 42 -1.19 -3.91 9.96
N CYS A 43 -1.25 -4.38 11.21
CA CYS A 43 -2.30 -4.00 12.14
C CYS A 43 -1.74 -2.87 13.01
N TYR A 44 -2.56 -1.85 13.28
CA TYR A 44 -2.22 -0.80 14.21
C TYR A 44 -3.40 -0.60 15.16
N ASN A 45 -3.13 -0.35 16.43
CA ASN A 45 -4.17 0.13 17.34
C ASN A 45 -4.30 1.63 17.13
N ALA A 46 -5.49 2.07 16.73
CA ALA A 46 -5.86 3.47 16.60
C ALA A 46 -6.21 4.06 17.96
#